data_AF-A0A231V197-F1
#
_entry.id   AF-A0A231V197-F1
#
_cell.length_a   1.000
_cell.length_b   1.000
_cell.length_c   1.000
_cell.angle_alpha   90.00
_cell.angle_beta   90.00
_cell.angle_gamma   90.00
#
_symmetry.space_group_name_H-M   'P 1'
#
loop_
_entity.id
_entity.type
_entity.pdbx_description
1 polymer ?
#
loop_
_entity_poly.entity_id
_entity_poly.type
_entity_poly.pdbx_seq_one_letter_code
_entity_poly.pdbx_strand_id
1 'polypeptide(L)'
;MTKTPQETTIEWEGRSIRLSYQPHYFQEMAHLEIRAADGEPLPMTETGYRSHFFATDEASGMDEVAALVRDWLDEEAQSKRWQDYFARSRQLELF
;
A
#
# COMPACT_ATOMS: atom_id res chain seq x y z
N MET A 1 26.23 -4.00 2.40
CA MET A 1 25.55 -3.38 3.56
C MET A 1 24.10 -3.25 3.18
N THR A 2 23.22 -4.10 3.71
CA THR A 2 21.76 -3.92 3.55
C THR A 2 21.37 -2.66 4.29
N LYS A 3 20.84 -1.66 3.56
CA LYS A 3 20.31 -0.44 4.17
C LYS A 3 19.09 -0.81 5.01
N THR A 4 18.96 -0.20 6.19
CA THR A 4 17.76 -0.32 7.02
C THR A 4 16.51 0.13 6.22
N PRO A 5 15.37 -0.58 6.32
CA PRO A 5 14.11 -0.11 5.76
C PRO A 5 13.78 1.30 6.23
N GLN A 6 13.31 2.12 5.29
CA GLN A 6 12.69 3.40 5.58
C GLN A 6 11.20 3.14 5.80
N GLU A 7 10.69 3.57 6.94
CA GLU A 7 9.28 3.36 7.29
C GLU A 7 8.56 4.70 7.35
N THR A 8 7.32 4.72 6.86
CA THR A 8 6.41 5.85 7.04
C THR A 8 4.99 5.35 7.19
N THR A 9 4.11 6.21 7.67
CA THR A 9 2.68 5.95 7.70
C THR A 9 1.98 7.03 6.89
N ILE A 10 1.08 6.61 6.00
CA ILE A 10 0.21 7.50 5.26
C ILE A 10 -1.23 7.32 5.73
N GLU A 11 -2.02 8.38 5.64
CA GLU A 11 -3.47 8.34 5.82
C GLU A 11 -4.16 8.30 4.45
N TRP A 12 -5.04 7.33 4.24
CA TRP A 12 -5.84 7.18 3.02
C TRP A 12 -7.28 6.80 3.39
N GLU A 13 -8.27 7.58 2.96
CA GLU A 13 -9.69 7.43 3.33
C GLU A 13 -9.95 7.24 4.85
N GLY A 14 -9.18 7.92 5.71
CA GLY A 14 -9.28 7.79 7.16
C GLY A 14 -8.64 6.52 7.74
N ARG A 15 -7.96 5.72 6.91
CA ARG A 15 -7.24 4.51 7.31
C ARG A 15 -5.74 4.77 7.34
N SER A 16 -5.09 4.23 8.36
CA SER A 16 -3.63 4.29 8.50
C SER A 16 -2.97 3.15 7.74
N ILE A 17 -2.05 3.47 6.84
CA ILE A 17 -1.32 2.50 6.03
C ILE A 17 0.18 2.67 6.28
N ARG A 18 0.81 1.61 6.77
CA ARG A 18 2.25 1.56 7.00
C ARG A 18 2.98 1.13 5.73
N LEU A 19 4.02 1.88 5.38
CA LEU A 19 4.89 1.58 4.26
C LEU A 19 6.29 1.29 4.80
N SER A 20 6.93 0.22 4.30
CA SER A 20 8.34 -0.11 4.55
C SER A 20 9.04 -0.21 3.20
N TYR A 21 10.03 0.63 2.97
CA TYR A 21 10.72 0.77 1.69
C TYR A 21 12.21 0.51 1.82
N GLN A 22 12.72 -0.38 0.97
CA GLN A 22 14.12 -0.77 0.89
C GLN A 22 14.59 -0.65 -0.56
N PRO A 23 15.26 0.46 -0.95
CA PRO A 23 15.67 0.67 -2.34
C PRO A 23 16.66 -0.39 -2.86
N HIS A 24 17.57 -0.87 -2.01
CA HIS A 24 18.56 -1.89 -2.38
C HIS A 24 18.33 -3.18 -1.60
N TYR A 25 17.19 -3.83 -1.84
CA TYR A 25 16.84 -5.07 -1.15
C TYR A 25 17.60 -6.26 -1.73
N PHE A 26 17.55 -6.41 -3.06
CA PHE A 26 18.28 -7.47 -3.76
C PHE A 26 18.73 -6.98 -5.15
N GLN A 27 20.05 -6.88 -5.35
CA GLN A 27 20.64 -6.32 -6.57
C GLN A 27 20.09 -4.91 -6.85
N GLU A 28 19.53 -4.68 -8.04
CA GLU A 28 18.91 -3.42 -8.47
C GLU A 28 17.38 -3.41 -8.24
N MET A 29 16.88 -4.29 -7.36
CA MET A 29 15.46 -4.32 -6.99
C MET A 29 15.23 -3.68 -5.63
N ALA A 30 14.27 -2.77 -5.61
CA ALA A 30 13.67 -2.23 -4.43
C ALA A 30 12.56 -3.15 -3.91
N HIS A 31 12.34 -3.12 -2.60
CA HIS A 31 11.25 -3.82 -1.93
C HIS A 31 10.39 -2.81 -1.19
N LEU A 32 9.08 -2.86 -1.45
CA LEU A 32 8.06 -2.06 -0.78
C LEU A 32 7.03 -2.99 -0.15
N GLU A 33 6.82 -2.82 1.14
CA GLU A 33 5.74 -3.46 1.87
C GLU A 33 4.70 -2.42 2.22
N ILE A 34 3.44 -2.75 1.95
CA ILE A 34 2.28 -1.91 2.23
C ILE A 34 1.37 -2.69 3.17
N ARG A 35 1.01 -2.09 4.31
CA ARG A 35 0.22 -2.75 5.34
C ARG A 35 -0.84 -1.83 5.93
N ALA A 36 -2.11 -2.20 5.84
CA ALA A 36 -3.19 -1.58 6.59
C ALA A 36 -2.98 -1.81 8.09
N ALA A 37 -3.06 -0.74 8.90
CA ALA A 37 -2.89 -0.82 10.34
C ALA A 37 -4.07 -1.55 11.01
N ASP A 38 -5.27 -1.40 10.46
CA ASP A 38 -6.49 -2.08 10.87
C ASP A 38 -6.52 -3.58 10.46
N GLY A 39 -5.64 -4.00 9.55
CA GLY A 39 -5.58 -5.37 9.04
C GLY A 39 -6.72 -5.75 8.09
N GLU A 40 -7.55 -4.79 7.69
CA GLU A 40 -8.60 -4.99 6.70
C GLU A 40 -8.07 -4.89 5.27
N PRO A 41 -8.78 -5.46 4.29
CA PRO A 41 -8.46 -5.35 2.88
C PRO A 41 -8.19 -3.91 2.43
N LEU A 42 -7.31 -3.76 1.46
CA LEU A 42 -7.09 -2.53 0.69
C LEU A 42 -7.54 -2.78 -0.76
N PRO A 43 -7.79 -1.73 -1.56
CA PRO A 43 -8.17 -1.89 -2.97
C PRO A 43 -7.29 -2.88 -3.73
N MET A 44 -5.98 -2.81 -3.49
CA MET A 44 -4.95 -3.60 -4.15
C MET A 44 -4.59 -4.94 -3.46
N THR A 45 -5.22 -5.29 -2.32
CA THR A 45 -4.96 -6.56 -1.58
C THR A 45 -6.10 -6.99 -0.66
N GLU A 46 -6.47 -8.26 -0.69
CA GLU A 46 -7.54 -8.84 0.13
C GLU A 46 -7.15 -9.06 1.59
N THR A 47 -5.87 -8.97 1.96
CA THR A 47 -5.39 -9.21 3.33
C THR A 47 -4.98 -7.94 4.05
N GLY A 48 -5.05 -6.79 3.38
CA GLY A 48 -4.48 -5.54 3.87
C GLY A 48 -2.95 -5.49 3.80
N TYR A 49 -2.29 -6.54 3.27
CA TYR A 49 -0.85 -6.58 3.07
C TYR A 49 -0.49 -6.81 1.60
N ARG A 50 0.48 -6.04 1.09
CA ARG A 50 1.04 -6.21 -0.24
C ARG A 50 2.56 -6.05 -0.20
N SER A 51 3.27 -7.05 -0.72
CA SER A 51 4.71 -6.95 -1.00
C SER A 51 4.89 -6.67 -2.49
N HIS A 52 5.66 -5.64 -2.82
CA HIS A 52 5.90 -5.23 -4.19
C HIS A 52 7.40 -5.00 -4.43
N PHE A 53 7.87 -5.40 -5.61
CA PHE A 53 9.27 -5.28 -6.02
C PHE A 53 9.32 -4.54 -7.35
N PHE A 54 10.24 -3.59 -7.46
CA PHE A 54 10.39 -2.73 -8.62
C PHE A 54 11.84 -2.29 -8.80
N ALA A 55 12.17 -1.69 -9.95
CA ALA A 55 13.55 -1.30 -10.22
C ALA A 55 13.96 -0.11 -9.33
N THR A 56 15.20 -0.10 -8.85
CA THR A 56 15.63 0.94 -7.86
C THR A 56 15.52 2.37 -8.40
N ASP A 57 15.50 2.55 -9.71
CA ASP A 57 15.43 3.85 -10.38
C ASP A 57 14.00 4.43 -10.43
N GLU A 58 12.95 3.65 -10.14
CA GLU A 58 11.56 4.12 -10.24
C GLU A 58 11.13 5.05 -9.09
N ALA A 59 11.83 5.03 -7.95
CA ALA A 59 11.58 5.97 -6.86
C ALA A 59 12.88 6.25 -6.09
N SER A 60 13.22 7.52 -5.90
CA SER A 60 14.47 7.91 -5.23
C SER A 60 14.30 8.06 -3.71
N GLY A 61 13.08 8.24 -3.22
CA GLY A 61 12.82 8.45 -1.80
C GLY A 61 11.45 8.02 -1.29
N MET A 62 11.31 8.04 0.05
CA MET A 62 10.09 7.62 0.74
C MET A 62 8.85 8.46 0.37
N ASP A 63 9.05 9.74 0.04
CA ASP A 63 7.96 10.65 -0.32
C ASP A 63 7.35 10.29 -1.69
N GLU A 64 8.18 9.97 -2.68
CA GLU A 64 7.74 9.47 -3.99
C GLU A 64 7.04 8.12 -3.88
N VAL A 65 7.59 7.22 -3.06
CA VAL A 65 6.96 5.92 -2.76
C VAL A 65 5.59 6.10 -2.11
N ALA A 66 5.47 7.03 -1.15
CA ALA A 66 4.20 7.34 -0.51
C ALA A 66 3.18 7.90 -1.51
N ALA A 67 3.61 8.76 -2.45
CA ALA A 67 2.76 9.28 -3.51
C ALA A 67 2.29 8.18 -4.47
N LEU A 68 3.20 7.31 -4.91
CA LEU A 68 2.92 6.15 -5.78
C LEU A 68 1.90 5.20 -5.14
N VAL A 69 2.04 4.91 -3.84
CA VAL A 69 1.10 4.04 -3.13
C VAL A 69 -0.28 4.68 -3.02
N ARG A 70 -0.36 6.00 -2.80
CA ARG A 70 -1.64 6.72 -2.81
C ARG A 70 -2.32 6.61 -4.17
N ASP A 71 -1.58 6.86 -5.24
CA ASP A 71 -2.09 6.76 -6.61
C ASP A 71 -2.65 5.37 -6.91
N TRP A 72 -1.90 4.30 -6.56
CA TRP A 72 -2.39 2.93 -6.71
C TRP A 72 -3.65 2.64 -5.90
N LEU A 73 -3.74 3.16 -4.67
CA LEU A 73 -4.93 2.99 -3.85
C LEU A 73 -6.13 3.67 -4.49
N ASP A 74 -5.96 4.90 -4.99
CA ASP A 74 -7.02 5.68 -5.65
C ASP A 74 -7.43 5.08 -7.01
N GLU A 75 -6.49 4.56 -7.80
CA GLU A 75 -6.77 3.85 -9.05
C GLU A 75 -7.53 2.54 -8.79
N GLU A 76 -7.00 1.68 -7.92
CA GLU A 76 -7.60 0.37 -7.63
C GLU A 76 -8.95 0.51 -6.90
N ALA A 77 -9.14 1.61 -6.16
CA ALA A 77 -10.42 1.91 -5.50
C ALA A 77 -11.55 2.19 -6.49
N GLN A 78 -11.22 2.59 -7.72
CA GLN A 78 -12.22 2.75 -8.79
C GLN A 78 -12.67 1.42 -9.39
N SER A 79 -12.00 0.31 -9.07
CA SER A 79 -12.40 -1.00 -9.55
C SER A 79 -13.78 -1.39 -9.01
N LYS A 80 -14.62 -1.95 -9.89
CA LYS A 80 -15.96 -2.44 -9.50
C LYS A 80 -15.89 -3.42 -8.33
N ARG A 81 -14.89 -4.30 -8.33
CA ARG A 81 -14.66 -5.27 -7.24
C ARG A 81 -14.50 -4.58 -5.89
N TRP A 82 -13.69 -3.51 -5.82
CA TRP A 82 -13.49 -2.77 -4.58
C TRP A 82 -14.76 -2.03 -4.15
N GLN A 83 -15.45 -1.38 -5.08
CA GLN A 83 -16.71 -0.69 -4.79
C GLN A 83 -17.79 -1.65 -4.26
N ASP A 84 -17.92 -2.85 -4.85
CA ASP A 84 -18.83 -3.87 -4.36
C ASP A 84 -18.43 -4.37 -2.96
N TYR A 85 -17.13 -4.58 -2.70
CA TYR A 85 -16.63 -4.94 -1.38
C TYR A 85 -16.95 -3.87 -0.34
N PHE A 86 -16.65 -2.61 -0.65
CA PHE A 86 -16.87 -1.47 0.24
C PHE A 86 -18.36 -1.25 0.53
N ALA A 87 -19.21 -1.34 -0.49
CA ALA A 87 -20.66 -1.26 -0.33
C ALA A 87 -21.21 -2.39 0.56
N ARG A 88 -20.73 -3.63 0.38
CA ARG A 88 -21.11 -4.76 1.22
C ARG A 88 -20.61 -4.62 2.65
N SER A 89 -19.39 -4.14 2.86
CA SER A 89 -18.81 -3.91 4.19
C SER A 89 -19.70 -2.96 5.00
N ARG A 90 -20.09 -1.83 4.39
CA ARG A 90 -21.01 -0.85 5.02
C ARG A 90 -22.41 -1.38 5.26
N GLN A 91 -22.89 -2.33 4.45
CA GLN A 91 -24.22 -2.91 4.60
C GLN A 91 -24.29 -3.91 5.78
N LEU A 92 -23.18 -4.54 6.15
CA LEU A 92 -23.12 -5.48 7.28
C LEU A 92 -23.13 -4.78 8.65
N GLU A 93 -22.99 -3.46 8.69
CA GLU A 93 -23.08 -2.65 9.93
C GLU A 93 -24.55 -2.30 10.32
N LEU A 94 -25.55 -2.77 9.56
CA LEU A 94 -26.97 -2.40 9.72
C LEU A 94 -27.84 -3.37 10.54
N PHE A 95 -27.26 -4.31 11.30
CA PHE A 95 -28.03 -5.28 12.12
C PHE A 95 -27.59 -5.35 13.57
#